data_AF-A0A7J3F0N2-F1
#
_entry.id   AF-A0A7J3F0N2-F1
#
_cell.length_a   1.000
_cell.length_b   1.000
_cell.length_c   1.000
_cell.angle_alpha   90.00
_cell.angle_beta   90.00
_cell.angle_gamma   90.00
#
_symmetry.space_group_name_H-M   'P 1'
#
loop_
_entity.id
_entity.type
_entity.pdbx_description
1 polymer ?
#
loop_
_entity_poly.entity_id
_entity_poly.type
_entity_poly.pdbx_seq_one_letter_code
_entity_poly.pdbx_strand_id
1 'polypeptide(L)'
;MHLQKRSSLRKRVEGEFIEEDASIHRLVEVLIKSFLRADSEYGAITDIKADVDYIYKLVKNYISNEKVDVYALKIGNCILMSKTNIGFDEVYEIIKERSYLKARRGVAEVWDDPSNRILHFLIIPIRKHFPIEYVTDSEKEKIVKILIDEYAEV
;
A
#
# COMPACT_ATOMS: atom_id res chain seq x y z
N MET A 1 -20.45 9.54 28.16
CA MET A 1 -19.38 10.32 27.51
C MET A 1 -19.21 9.76 26.10
N HIS A 2 -19.61 10.52 25.09
CA HIS A 2 -19.62 10.09 23.69
C HIS A 2 -18.20 9.93 23.14
N LEU A 3 -17.85 8.74 22.64
CA LEU A 3 -16.73 8.56 21.73
C LEU A 3 -17.28 8.53 20.30
N GLN A 4 -17.38 9.70 19.65
CA GLN A 4 -17.74 9.79 18.25
C GLN A 4 -16.50 9.81 17.35
N LYS A 5 -16.60 8.97 16.31
CA LYS A 5 -15.92 9.02 15.00
C LYS A 5 -14.39 9.04 14.98
N ARG A 6 -13.81 7.84 14.87
CA ARG A 6 -12.57 7.64 14.10
C ARG A 6 -12.91 7.74 12.62
N SER A 7 -12.71 8.92 12.02
CA SER A 7 -12.54 9.02 10.57
C SER A 7 -11.09 8.66 10.25
N SER A 8 -10.85 7.44 9.80
CA SER A 8 -9.56 7.05 9.23
C SER A 8 -9.86 6.33 7.92
N LEU A 9 -9.20 6.77 6.85
CA LEU A 9 -9.37 6.49 5.41
C LEU A 9 -9.35 5.01 4.96
N ARG A 10 -10.04 4.11 5.66
CA ARG A 10 -10.01 2.67 5.39
C ARG A 10 -11.34 2.22 4.78
N LYS A 11 -11.39 2.11 3.45
CA LYS A 11 -12.30 1.16 2.81
C LYS A 11 -11.56 -0.18 2.77
N ARG A 12 -11.75 -1.00 3.82
CA ARG A 12 -11.21 -2.36 3.90
C ARG A 12 -11.88 -3.21 2.82
N VAL A 13 -11.10 -3.96 2.05
CA VAL A 13 -11.62 -5.06 1.24
C VAL A 13 -11.12 -6.33 1.92
N GLU A 14 -11.98 -6.95 2.72
CA GLU A 14 -11.69 -8.20 3.44
C GLU A 14 -12.01 -9.39 2.53
N GLY A 15 -11.13 -10.39 2.49
CA GLY A 15 -11.35 -11.64 1.77
C GLY A 15 -10.74 -12.82 2.52
N GLU A 16 -11.51 -13.90 2.71
CA GLU A 16 -11.02 -15.17 3.26
C GLU A 16 -10.45 -16.05 2.13
N PHE A 17 -9.25 -16.60 2.33
CA PHE A 17 -8.54 -17.42 1.34
C PHE A 17 -8.77 -18.91 1.63
N ILE A 18 -9.35 -19.64 0.67
CA ILE A 18 -9.48 -21.11 0.70
C ILE A 18 -8.61 -21.66 -0.45
N GLU A 19 -7.73 -22.61 -0.11
CA GLU A 19 -6.67 -23.15 -1.00
C GLU A 19 -7.21 -24.10 -2.08
N GLU A 20 -7.74 -23.55 -3.16
CA GLU A 20 -7.75 -24.19 -4.48
C GLU A 20 -7.17 -23.17 -5.48
N ASP A 21 -6.16 -23.53 -6.28
CA ASP A 21 -5.43 -22.56 -7.13
C ASP A 21 -6.36 -21.70 -8.01
N ALA A 22 -7.38 -22.32 -8.63
CA ALA A 22 -8.36 -21.61 -9.45
C ALA A 22 -9.25 -20.65 -8.63
N SER A 23 -9.51 -20.95 -7.35
CA SER A 23 -10.33 -20.10 -6.47
C SER A 23 -9.55 -18.87 -6.01
N ILE A 24 -8.26 -19.02 -5.71
CA ILE A 24 -7.36 -17.93 -5.32
C ILE A 24 -7.19 -16.93 -6.47
N HIS A 25 -6.93 -17.40 -7.69
CA HIS A 25 -6.82 -16.55 -8.88
C HIS A 25 -8.06 -15.67 -9.07
N ARG A 26 -9.24 -16.29 -9.03
CA ARG A 26 -10.52 -15.58 -9.17
C ARG A 26 -10.75 -14.60 -8.03
N LEU A 27 -10.36 -14.95 -6.80
CA LEU A 27 -10.48 -14.07 -5.64
C LEU A 27 -9.60 -12.82 -5.82
N VAL A 28 -8.33 -12.98 -6.20
CA VAL A 28 -7.42 -11.85 -6.46
C VAL A 28 -7.99 -10.91 -7.52
N GLU A 29 -8.51 -11.47 -8.62
CA GLU A 29 -9.19 -10.69 -9.66
C GLU A 29 -10.38 -9.89 -9.11
N VAL A 30 -11.25 -10.52 -8.31
CA VAL A 30 -12.40 -9.85 -7.69
C VAL A 30 -11.96 -8.72 -6.75
N LEU A 31 -10.93 -8.95 -5.94
CA LEU A 31 -10.41 -7.96 -5.00
C LEU A 31 -9.85 -6.74 -5.75
N ILE A 32 -9.07 -6.95 -6.82
CA ILE A 32 -8.51 -5.86 -7.62
C ILE A 32 -9.63 -5.11 -8.36
N LYS A 33 -10.59 -5.82 -8.98
CA LYS A 33 -11.74 -5.18 -9.64
C LYS A 33 -12.58 -4.37 -8.66
N SER A 34 -12.77 -4.86 -7.45
CA SER A 34 -13.46 -4.14 -6.37
C SER A 34 -12.70 -2.86 -5.98
N PHE A 35 -11.39 -2.97 -5.80
CA PHE A 35 -10.53 -1.82 -5.51
C PHE A 35 -10.56 -0.76 -6.62
N LEU A 36 -10.49 -1.18 -7.88
CA LEU A 36 -10.58 -0.27 -9.03
C LEU A 36 -11.89 0.52 -9.07
N ARG A 37 -13.01 -0.10 -8.69
CA ARG A 37 -14.34 0.54 -8.62
C ARG A 37 -14.57 1.38 -7.37
N ALA A 38 -13.75 1.23 -6.33
CA ALA A 38 -13.90 1.99 -5.10
C ALA A 38 -13.40 3.43 -5.29
N ASP A 39 -14.04 4.41 -4.64
CA ASP A 39 -13.61 5.82 -4.64
C ASP A 39 -12.31 6.07 -3.85
N SER A 40 -11.65 5.02 -3.35
CA SER A 40 -10.38 5.13 -2.62
C SER A 40 -9.20 5.02 -3.58
N GLU A 41 -8.20 5.86 -3.37
CA GLU A 41 -6.91 5.81 -4.07
C GLU A 41 -5.99 4.70 -3.52
N TYR A 42 -6.27 4.22 -2.30
CA TYR A 42 -5.47 3.22 -1.60
C TYR A 42 -6.29 1.98 -1.25
N GLY A 43 -5.66 0.82 -1.36
CA GLY A 43 -6.24 -0.48 -1.03
C GLY A 43 -5.21 -1.37 -0.33
N ALA A 44 -5.70 -2.36 0.40
CA ALA A 44 -4.85 -3.36 1.03
C ALA A 44 -5.53 -4.72 0.99
N ILE A 45 -4.74 -5.76 0.71
CA ILE A 45 -5.10 -7.15 0.95
C ILE A 45 -4.30 -7.58 2.18
N THR A 46 -5.00 -7.90 3.26
CA THR A 46 -4.42 -8.28 4.55
C THR A 46 -4.85 -9.69 4.94
N ASP A 47 -4.31 -10.20 6.04
CA ASP A 47 -4.73 -11.47 6.66
C ASP A 47 -4.63 -12.68 5.70
N ILE A 48 -3.65 -12.64 4.79
CA ILE A 48 -3.41 -13.67 3.80
C ILE A 48 -2.96 -14.94 4.53
N LYS A 49 -3.77 -16.00 4.48
CA LYS A 49 -3.42 -17.30 5.09
C LYS A 49 -2.61 -18.19 4.16
N ALA A 50 -2.71 -17.95 2.85
CA ALA A 50 -1.95 -18.62 1.81
C ALA A 50 -0.54 -18.02 1.67
N ASP A 51 0.26 -18.56 0.75
CA ASP A 51 1.58 -18.01 0.41
C ASP A 51 1.45 -16.57 -0.17
N VAL A 52 1.85 -15.56 0.61
CA VAL A 52 1.80 -14.15 0.21
C VAL A 52 2.64 -13.84 -1.02
N ASP A 53 3.75 -14.55 -1.24
CA ASP A 53 4.59 -14.32 -2.42
C ASP A 53 3.87 -14.78 -3.69
N TYR A 54 3.16 -15.90 -3.59
CA TYR A 54 2.28 -16.36 -4.65
C TYR A 54 1.15 -15.36 -4.92
N ILE A 55 0.41 -14.92 -3.88
CA ILE A 55 -0.66 -13.92 -4.05
C ILE A 55 -0.12 -12.62 -4.65
N TYR A 56 1.04 -12.14 -4.20
CA TYR A 56 1.66 -10.93 -4.72
C TYR A 56 2.02 -11.07 -6.19
N LYS A 57 2.54 -12.23 -6.61
CA LYS A 57 2.78 -12.55 -8.02
C LYS A 57 1.48 -12.53 -8.83
N LEU A 58 0.39 -13.09 -8.31
CA LEU A 58 -0.91 -13.05 -8.98
C LEU A 58 -1.43 -11.62 -9.15
N VAL A 59 -1.33 -10.79 -8.11
CA VAL A 59 -1.70 -9.37 -8.15
C VAL A 59 -0.91 -8.65 -9.24
N LYS A 60 0.42 -8.79 -9.25
CA LYS A 60 1.29 -8.19 -10.27
C LYS A 60 0.95 -8.65 -11.69
N ASN A 61 0.73 -9.95 -11.87
CA ASN A 61 0.37 -10.52 -13.16
C ASN A 61 -0.95 -9.96 -13.67
N TYR A 62 -1.97 -9.89 -12.80
CA TYR A 62 -3.25 -9.30 -13.15
C TYR A 62 -3.07 -7.82 -13.56
N ILE A 63 -2.35 -7.04 -12.76
CA ILE A 63 -2.10 -5.62 -13.04
C ILE A 63 -1.45 -5.43 -14.42
N SER A 64 -0.42 -6.23 -14.72
CA SER A 64 0.32 -6.18 -15.97
C SER A 64 -0.52 -6.64 -17.17
N ASN A 65 -1.26 -7.74 -17.03
CA ASN A 65 -2.03 -8.33 -18.14
C ASN A 65 -3.21 -7.44 -18.54
N GLU A 66 -3.92 -6.90 -17.55
CA GLU A 66 -5.06 -6.01 -17.76
C GLU A 66 -4.65 -4.55 -17.98
N LYS A 67 -3.34 -4.24 -17.87
CA LYS A 67 -2.76 -2.90 -18.04
C LYS A 67 -3.47 -1.83 -17.20
N VAL A 68 -3.81 -2.18 -15.97
CA VAL A 68 -4.49 -1.25 -15.05
C VAL A 68 -3.47 -0.35 -14.36
N ASP A 69 -3.83 0.92 -14.17
CA ASP A 69 -2.93 1.91 -13.55
C ASP A 69 -2.94 1.84 -12.02
N VAL A 70 -2.48 0.70 -11.50
CA VAL A 70 -2.34 0.41 -10.07
C VAL A 70 -0.93 -0.09 -9.82
N TYR A 71 -0.34 0.33 -8.71
CA TYR A 71 0.93 -0.22 -8.24
C TYR A 71 0.69 -1.06 -6.99
N ALA A 72 1.36 -2.21 -6.88
CA ALA A 72 1.25 -3.11 -5.75
C ALA A 72 2.58 -3.23 -5.01
N LEU A 73 2.52 -3.10 -3.69
CA LEU A 73 3.66 -3.13 -2.78
C LEU A 73 3.43 -4.22 -1.73
N LYS A 74 4.37 -5.16 -1.57
CA LYS A 74 4.28 -6.20 -0.55
C LYS A 74 5.10 -5.79 0.67
N ILE A 75 4.49 -5.85 1.86
CA ILE A 75 5.17 -5.64 3.14
C ILE A 75 4.70 -6.71 4.12
N GLY A 76 5.61 -7.59 4.53
CA GLY A 76 5.27 -8.74 5.37
C GLY A 76 4.18 -9.59 4.71
N ASN A 77 3.06 -9.77 5.41
CA ASN A 77 1.90 -10.55 4.95
C ASN A 77 0.77 -9.68 4.34
N CYS A 78 1.10 -8.47 3.91
CA CYS A 78 0.16 -7.51 3.36
C CYS A 78 0.58 -7.10 1.95
N ILE A 79 -0.41 -6.91 1.08
CA ILE A 79 -0.22 -6.34 -0.26
C ILE A 79 -0.99 -5.02 -0.30
N LEU A 80 -0.25 -3.92 -0.37
CA LEU A 80 -0.79 -2.58 -0.50
C LEU A 80 -0.94 -2.23 -1.98
N MET A 81 -1.98 -1.47 -2.32
CA MET A 81 -2.27 -1.04 -3.68
C MET A 81 -2.50 0.47 -3.71
N SER A 82 -1.98 1.10 -4.76
CA SER A 82 -2.07 2.54 -4.97
C SER A 82 -2.42 2.84 -6.43
N LYS A 83 -3.53 3.56 -6.65
CA LYS A 83 -3.86 4.12 -7.95
C LYS A 83 -2.91 5.28 -8.26
N THR A 84 -2.74 5.62 -9.54
CA THR A 84 -2.08 6.90 -9.85
C THR A 84 -3.02 8.01 -9.44
N ASN A 85 -2.56 8.83 -8.49
CA ASN A 85 -3.33 9.96 -8.03
C ASN A 85 -2.99 11.18 -8.91
N ILE A 86 -3.98 11.75 -9.59
CA ILE A 86 -3.83 13.01 -10.34
C ILE A 86 -3.39 14.14 -9.39
N GLY A 87 -3.83 14.08 -8.13
CA GLY A 87 -3.46 14.99 -7.05
C GLY A 87 -2.20 14.58 -6.27
N PHE A 88 -1.28 13.82 -6.89
CA PHE A 88 -0.04 13.39 -6.22
C PHE A 88 0.79 14.58 -5.74
N ASP A 89 0.85 15.66 -6.52
CA ASP A 89 1.72 16.80 -6.20
C ASP A 89 1.20 17.54 -4.97
N GLU A 90 -0.12 17.74 -4.86
CA GLU A 90 -0.74 18.33 -3.67
C GLU A 90 -0.53 17.44 -2.43
N VAL A 91 -0.67 16.12 -2.58
CA VAL A 91 -0.38 15.17 -1.50
C VAL A 91 1.09 15.25 -1.10
N TYR A 92 2.01 15.34 -2.06
CA TYR A 92 3.44 15.42 -1.81
C TYR A 92 3.83 16.70 -1.07
N GLU A 93 3.26 17.85 -1.44
CA GLU A 93 3.48 19.11 -0.70
C GLU A 93 2.99 19.01 0.74
N ILE A 94 1.79 18.45 0.96
CA ILE A 94 1.24 18.27 2.32
C ILE A 94 2.14 17.36 3.16
N ILE A 95 2.66 16.27 2.59
CA ILE A 95 3.60 15.38 3.29
C ILE A 95 4.88 16.13 3.66
N LYS A 96 5.46 16.91 2.75
CA LYS A 96 6.67 17.70 3.03
C LYS A 96 6.46 18.73 4.15
N GLU A 97 5.26 19.32 4.24
CA GLU A 97 4.93 20.30 5.28
C GLU A 97 4.70 19.66 6.66
N ARG A 98 4.20 18.42 6.71
CA ARG A 98 3.68 17.81 7.95
C ARG A 98 4.47 16.61 8.44
N SER A 99 5.38 16.09 7.63
CA SER A 99 6.17 14.89 7.91
C SER A 99 7.65 15.19 7.82
N TYR A 100 8.48 14.28 8.32
CA TYR A 100 9.93 14.39 8.28
C TYR A 100 10.51 13.37 7.31
N LEU A 101 11.38 13.79 6.39
CA LEU A 101 12.07 12.84 5.50
C LEU A 101 12.94 11.90 6.34
N LYS A 102 12.55 10.63 6.39
CA LYS A 102 13.17 9.59 7.22
C LYS A 102 14.26 8.86 6.46
N ALA A 103 14.02 8.56 5.19
CA ALA A 103 14.98 7.92 4.31
C ALA A 103 14.71 8.27 2.85
N ARG A 104 15.78 8.25 2.04
CA ARG A 104 15.73 8.40 0.59
C ARG A 104 16.79 7.52 -0.04
N ARG A 105 16.42 6.76 -1.06
CA ARG A 105 17.36 5.97 -1.87
C ARG A 105 16.83 5.88 -3.29
N GLY A 106 17.69 6.22 -4.25
CA GLY A 106 17.32 6.34 -5.66
C GLY A 106 16.13 7.28 -5.85
N VAL A 107 15.07 6.72 -6.43
CA VAL A 107 13.82 7.43 -6.78
C VAL A 107 12.74 7.34 -5.71
N ALA A 108 13.03 6.67 -4.59
CA ALA A 108 12.09 6.40 -3.52
C ALA A 108 12.37 7.26 -2.28
N GLU A 109 11.31 7.73 -1.66
CA GLU A 109 11.34 8.52 -0.41
C GLU A 109 10.42 7.91 0.63
N VAL A 110 10.85 7.93 1.90
CA VAL A 110 10.05 7.55 3.06
C VAL A 110 9.98 8.76 3.99
N TRP A 111 8.76 9.26 4.22
CA TRP A 111 8.49 10.37 5.14
C TRP A 111 7.73 9.86 6.36
N ASP A 112 8.15 10.28 7.55
CA ASP A 112 7.54 9.90 8.83
C ASP A 112 6.58 10.99 9.31
N ASP A 113 5.28 10.66 9.42
CA ASP A 113 4.28 11.43 10.15
C ASP A 113 4.04 10.78 11.52
N PRO A 114 4.80 11.19 12.56
CA PRO A 114 4.69 10.60 13.88
C PRO A 114 3.37 10.94 14.58
N SER A 115 2.70 12.01 14.17
CA SER A 115 1.45 12.46 14.78
C SER A 115 0.30 11.55 14.40
N ASN A 116 0.29 11.07 13.16
CA ASN A 116 -0.70 10.12 12.65
C ASN A 116 -0.21 8.67 12.66
N ARG A 117 1.07 8.43 12.99
CA ARG A 117 1.75 7.13 12.93
C ARG A 117 1.69 6.50 11.55
N ILE A 118 2.01 7.31 10.54
CA ILE A 118 2.01 6.92 9.14
C ILE A 118 3.40 7.15 8.56
N LEU A 119 3.94 6.12 7.90
CA LEU A 119 5.02 6.28 6.94
C LEU A 119 4.42 6.52 5.56
N HIS A 120 4.78 7.63 4.94
CA HIS A 120 4.46 7.93 3.56
C HIS A 120 5.59 7.42 2.68
N PHE A 121 5.36 6.32 1.97
CA PHE A 121 6.29 5.83 0.97
C PHE A 121 5.93 6.36 -0.42
N LEU A 122 6.88 6.98 -1.08
CA LEU A 122 6.71 7.67 -2.34
C LEU A 122 7.69 7.14 -3.38
N ILE A 123 7.20 6.90 -4.59
CA ILE A 123 8.02 6.57 -5.76
C ILE A 123 7.82 7.71 -6.77
N ILE A 124 8.78 8.64 -6.80
CA ILE A 124 8.60 9.96 -7.43
C ILE A 124 8.33 9.89 -8.94
N PRO A 125 9.08 9.13 -9.76
CA PRO A 125 8.94 9.16 -11.22
C PRO A 125 7.59 8.65 -11.71
N ILE A 126 6.98 7.73 -10.96
CA ILE A 126 5.69 7.13 -11.29
C ILE A 126 4.54 7.67 -10.43
N ARG A 127 4.81 8.69 -9.61
CA ARG A 127 3.80 9.43 -8.82
C ARG A 127 2.92 8.50 -7.98
N LYS A 128 3.54 7.50 -7.35
CA LYS A 128 2.85 6.55 -6.46
C LYS A 128 3.13 6.89 -5.01
N HIS A 129 2.08 6.82 -4.20
CA HIS A 129 2.11 7.05 -2.77
C HIS A 129 1.46 5.88 -2.04
N PHE A 130 2.10 5.42 -0.97
CA PHE A 130 1.60 4.38 -0.07
C PHE A 130 1.64 4.91 1.37
N PRO A 131 0.48 5.23 1.97
CA PRO A 131 0.40 5.50 3.40
C PRO A 131 0.43 4.17 4.16
N ILE A 132 1.40 4.01 5.06
CA ILE A 132 1.63 2.78 5.82
C ILE A 132 1.57 3.10 7.31
N GLU A 133 0.53 2.60 7.98
CA GLU A 133 0.40 2.78 9.42
C GLU A 133 1.39 1.89 10.19
N TYR A 134 1.89 2.37 11.33
CA TYR A 134 2.71 1.59 12.25
C TYR A 134 2.24 1.79 13.71
N VAL A 135 2.46 0.79 14.55
CA VAL A 135 2.03 0.80 15.96
C VAL A 135 3.17 1.18 16.89
N THR A 136 4.39 0.75 16.57
CA THR A 136 5.59 0.97 17.41
C THR A 136 6.75 1.52 16.61
N ASP A 137 7.69 2.20 17.27
CA ASP A 137 8.90 2.67 16.58
C ASP A 137 9.76 1.52 16.05
N SER A 138 9.78 0.36 16.74
CA SER A 138 10.49 -0.82 16.23
C SER A 138 9.88 -1.35 14.93
N GLU A 139 8.55 -1.35 14.82
CA GLU A 139 7.85 -1.70 13.58
C GLU A 139 8.13 -0.68 12.48
N LYS A 140 8.08 0.62 12.80
CA LYS A 140 8.43 1.71 11.88
C LYS A 140 9.80 1.49 11.25
N GLU A 141 10.85 1.29 12.07
CA GLU A 141 12.21 1.09 11.56
C GLU A 141 12.32 -0.17 10.68
N LYS A 142 11.59 -1.24 11.00
CA LYS A 142 11.52 -2.45 10.15
C LYS A 142 10.89 -2.15 8.79
N ILE A 143 9.77 -1.41 8.77
CA ILE A 143 9.11 -1.01 7.52
C ILE A 143 10.03 -0.13 6.69
N VAL A 144 10.65 0.90 7.28
CA VAL A 144 11.60 1.78 6.59
C VAL A 144 12.72 0.96 5.94
N LYS A 145 13.29 0.00 6.67
CA LYS A 145 14.34 -0.87 6.15
C LYS A 145 13.86 -1.69 4.94
N ILE A 146 12.70 -2.35 5.03
CA ILE A 146 12.11 -3.12 3.92
C ILE A 146 11.94 -2.24 2.69
N LEU A 147 11.35 -1.05 2.85
CA LEU A 147 11.08 -0.13 1.74
C LEU A 147 12.36 0.32 1.03
N ILE A 148 13.41 0.61 1.80
CA ILE A 148 14.68 1.12 1.26
C ILE A 148 15.56 -0.01 0.72
N ASP A 149 15.50 -1.22 1.26
CA ASP A 149 16.33 -2.33 0.79
C ASP A 149 15.70 -3.02 -0.43
N GLU A 150 14.38 -3.19 -0.46
CA GLU A 150 13.69 -3.98 -1.50
C GLU A 150 13.20 -3.13 -2.69
N TYR A 151 12.88 -1.85 -2.48
CA TYR A 151 12.15 -1.05 -3.46
C TYR A 151 12.86 0.24 -3.90
N ALA A 152 14.10 0.46 -3.46
CA ALA A 152 14.85 1.66 -3.80
C ALA A 152 15.91 1.48 -4.90
N GLU A 153 15.97 0.29 -5.51
CA GLU A 153 16.82 -0.02 -6.68
C GLU A 153 16.09 0.04 -8.03
N VAL A 154 14.86 0.58 -8.06
CA VAL A 154 14.07 0.76 -9.30
C VAL A 154 14.62 1.90 -10.14
#